data_AF-A0A533SGD9-F1
#
_entry.id   AF-A0A533SGD9-F1
#
_cell.length_a   1.000
_cell.length_b   1.000
_cell.length_c   1.000
_cell.angle_alpha   90.00
_cell.angle_beta   90.00
_cell.angle_gamma   90.00
#
_symmetry.space_group_name_H-M   'P 1'
#
loop_
_entity.id
_entity.type
_entity.pdbx_description
1 polymer ?
#
loop_
_entity_poly.entity_id
_entity_poly.type
_entity_poly.pdbx_seq_one_letter_code
_entity_poly.pdbx_strand_id
1 'polypeptide(L)'
;MNFFTLKFTGEKLILIDQTRLPTEELYVEYSDWREVAKSITDMIVRGAPAIGVTAGYGLAMAAQRAVKDGVDFDGLMEEGYEGFCRARPTAGNLFWAIERMKKRGAALKG
;
A
#
# COMPACT_ATOMS: atom_id res chain seq x y z
N MET A 1 20.45 9.78 13.66
CA MET A 1 19.82 9.50 12.35
C MET A 1 18.46 8.89 12.60
N ASN A 2 17.41 9.40 11.94
CA ASN A 2 16.05 8.90 12.10
C ASN A 2 15.65 8.15 10.82
N PHE A 3 15.86 6.84 10.81
CA PHE A 3 15.47 5.97 9.70
C PHE A 3 14.00 5.61 9.81
N PHE A 4 13.31 5.47 8.69
CA PHE A 4 11.95 4.93 8.65
C PHE A 4 11.78 3.94 7.51
N THR A 5 11.03 2.86 7.76
CA THR A 5 10.70 1.89 6.70
C THR A 5 9.68 2.48 5.73
N LEU A 6 8.68 3.18 6.28
CA LEU A 6 7.63 3.83 5.51
C LEU A 6 7.16 5.11 6.23
N LYS A 7 6.70 6.08 5.45
CA LYS A 7 6.08 7.31 5.94
C LYS A 7 4.93 7.69 5.02
N PHE A 8 3.74 7.86 5.58
CA PHE A 8 2.59 8.37 4.84
C PHE A 8 2.41 9.87 5.13
N THR A 9 2.22 10.68 4.09
CA THR A 9 2.08 12.15 4.22
C THR A 9 0.62 12.62 4.21
N GLY A 10 -0.33 11.72 4.03
CA GLY A 10 -1.73 12.06 3.74
C GLY A 10 -2.07 11.96 2.26
N GLU A 11 -1.08 12.14 1.38
CA GLU A 11 -1.23 12.06 -0.08
C GLU A 11 -0.26 11.08 -0.74
N LYS A 12 0.94 10.92 -0.18
CA LYS A 12 2.00 10.08 -0.73
C LYS A 12 2.46 9.05 0.29
N LEU A 13 2.90 7.90 -0.21
CA LEU A 13 3.61 6.90 0.59
C LEU A 13 5.10 6.93 0.23
N ILE A 14 5.95 7.13 1.22
CA ILE A 14 7.40 7.16 1.07
C ILE A 14 7.95 5.86 1.67
N LEU A 15 8.75 5.13 0.90
CA LEU A 15 9.38 3.87 1.34
C LEU A 15 10.89 4.00 1.23
N ILE A 16 11.61 3.44 2.19
CA ILE A 16 13.05 3.20 1.99
C ILE A 16 13.24 2.05 1.01
N ASP A 17 14.11 2.23 0.02
CA ASP A 17 14.47 1.19 -0.94
C ASP A 17 15.42 0.18 -0.29
N GLN A 18 14.84 -0.90 0.23
CA GLN A 18 15.62 -1.94 0.91
C GLN A 18 16.52 -2.72 -0.06
N THR A 19 16.34 -2.62 -1.38
CA THR A 19 17.20 -3.28 -2.38
C THR A 19 18.57 -2.60 -2.50
N ARG A 20 18.67 -1.34 -2.07
CA ARG A 20 19.90 -0.51 -2.13
C ARG A 20 20.73 -0.57 -0.85
N LEU A 21 20.11 -1.01 0.25
CA LEU A 21 20.80 -1.14 1.53
C LEU A 21 21.78 -2.33 1.54
N PRO A 22 22.93 -2.21 2.24
CA PRO A 22 23.38 -1.06 3.05
C PRO A 22 24.18 -0.01 2.25
N THR A 23 24.34 -0.20 0.94
CA THR A 23 25.22 0.64 0.10
C THR A 23 24.71 2.06 -0.05
N GLU A 24 23.40 2.24 -0.18
CA GLU A 24 22.77 3.54 -0.40
C GLU A 24 21.44 3.63 0.36
N GLU A 25 21.24 4.74 1.08
CA GLU A 25 19.97 5.10 1.70
C GLU A 25 19.15 5.93 0.71
N LEU A 26 18.23 5.29 0.00
CA LEU A 26 17.32 5.92 -0.96
C LEU A 26 15.87 5.80 -0.48
N TYR A 27 15.13 6.91 -0.55
CA TYR A 27 13.69 6.95 -0.30
C TYR A 27 12.94 7.19 -1.61
N VAL A 28 11.93 6.37 -1.86
CA VAL A 28 11.08 6.46 -3.06
C VAL A 28 9.69 6.91 -2.66
N GLU A 29 9.18 7.93 -3.34
CA GLU A 29 7.83 8.44 -3.14
C GLU A 29 6.85 7.82 -4.15
N TYR A 30 5.69 7.42 -3.66
CA TYR A 30 4.61 6.86 -4.46
C TYR A 30 3.35 7.71 -4.31
N SER A 31 2.73 8.05 -5.44
CA SER A 31 1.48 8.83 -5.50
C SER A 31 0.31 8.07 -6.12
N ASP A 32 0.57 6.89 -6.69
CA ASP A 32 -0.44 5.95 -7.17
C ASP A 32 -0.35 4.64 -6.37
N TRP A 33 -1.50 4.13 -5.93
CA TRP A 33 -1.60 2.86 -5.22
C TRP A 33 -1.09 1.69 -6.07
N ARG A 34 -1.17 1.78 -7.40
CA ARG A 34 -0.64 0.75 -8.33
C ARG A 34 0.87 0.64 -8.23
N GLU A 35 1.57 1.77 -8.11
CA GLU A 35 3.01 1.79 -7.91
C GLU A 35 3.40 1.28 -6.52
N VAL A 36 2.56 1.53 -5.51
CA VAL A 36 2.73 0.93 -4.17
C VAL A 36 2.61 -0.59 -4.23
N ALA A 37 1.65 -1.14 -4.97
CA ALA A 37 1.55 -2.58 -5.18
C ALA A 37 2.81 -3.14 -5.87
N LYS A 38 3.32 -2.42 -6.88
CA LYS A 38 4.58 -2.77 -7.56
C LYS A 38 5.78 -2.76 -6.60
N SER A 39 5.86 -1.82 -5.67
CA SER A 39 6.98 -1.74 -4.71
C SER A 39 7.06 -2.97 -3.79
N ILE A 40 5.92 -3.60 -3.48
CA ILE A 40 5.86 -4.87 -2.75
C ILE A 40 6.38 -6.03 -3.61
N THR A 41 5.98 -6.08 -4.89
CA THR A 41 6.43 -7.11 -5.84
C THR A 41 7.93 -7.00 -6.12
N ASP A 42 8.44 -5.78 -6.34
CA ASP A 42 9.85 -5.51 -6.60
C ASP A 42 10.73 -5.62 -5.35
N MET A 43 10.13 -5.86 -4.18
CA MET A 43 10.82 -5.95 -2.89
C MET A 43 11.54 -4.67 -2.45
N ILE A 44 11.11 -3.50 -2.94
CA ILE A 44 11.52 -2.18 -2.40
C ILE A 44 11.18 -2.14 -0.90
N VAL A 45 9.98 -2.61 -0.55
CA VAL A 45 9.59 -2.87 0.84
C VAL A 45 9.42 -4.38 1.07
N ARG A 46 9.95 -4.84 2.20
CA ARG A 46 9.87 -6.24 2.63
C ARG A 46 9.78 -6.35 4.15
N GLY A 47 9.52 -7.56 4.63
CA GLY A 47 9.14 -7.86 6.00
C GLY A 47 7.61 -7.91 6.14
N ALA A 48 7.09 -9.00 6.70
CA ALA A 48 5.65 -9.27 6.67
C ALA A 48 4.79 -8.13 7.28
N PRO A 49 5.15 -7.53 8.43
CA PRO A 49 4.41 -6.39 8.96
C PRO A 49 4.45 -5.15 8.04
N ALA A 50 5.62 -4.81 7.50
CA ALA A 50 5.80 -3.64 6.65
C ALA A 50 5.01 -3.76 5.33
N ILE A 51 4.97 -4.96 4.74
CA ILE A 51 4.14 -5.25 3.56
C ILE A 51 2.66 -5.01 3.87
N GLY A 52 2.16 -5.50 5.01
CA GLY A 52 0.76 -5.30 5.41
C GLY A 52 0.40 -3.82 5.60
N VAL A 53 1.26 -3.06 6.29
CA VAL A 53 1.05 -1.61 6.48
C VAL A 53 1.11 -0.85 5.14
N THR A 54 2.03 -1.22 4.26
CA THR A 54 2.17 -0.62 2.92
C THR A 54 0.91 -0.83 2.08
N ALA A 55 0.36 -2.06 2.06
CA ALA A 55 -0.89 -2.35 1.38
C ALA A 55 -2.09 -1.60 1.98
N GLY A 56 -2.14 -1.47 3.31
CA GLY A 56 -3.17 -0.67 3.99
C GLY A 56 -3.18 0.80 3.53
N TYR A 57 -2.00 1.43 3.46
CA TYR A 57 -1.89 2.80 2.93
C TYR A 57 -2.17 2.88 1.43
N GLY A 58 -1.74 1.91 0.63
CA GLY A 58 -2.08 1.85 -0.79
C GLY A 58 -3.59 1.78 -1.02
N LEU A 59 -4.32 0.98 -0.25
CA LEU A 59 -5.78 0.93 -0.30
C LEU A 59 -6.44 2.25 0.16
N ALA A 60 -5.87 2.91 1.17
CA ALA A 60 -6.35 4.24 1.58
C ALA A 60 -6.16 5.28 0.45
N MET A 61 -5.04 5.22 -0.27
CA MET A 61 -4.79 6.07 -1.45
C MET A 61 -5.77 5.76 -2.58
N ALA A 62 -6.11 4.50 -2.83
CA ALA A 62 -7.15 4.12 -3.79
C ALA A 62 -8.52 4.71 -3.42
N ALA A 63 -8.90 4.62 -2.15
CA ALA A 63 -10.15 5.23 -1.65
C ALA A 63 -10.14 6.77 -1.80
N GLN A 64 -9.04 7.43 -1.46
CA GLN A 64 -8.89 8.89 -1.64
C GLN A 64 -9.01 9.30 -3.11
N ARG A 65 -8.38 8.53 -4.02
CA ARG A 65 -8.48 8.72 -5.47
C ARG A 65 -9.92 8.61 -5.94
N ALA A 66 -10.65 7.57 -5.51
CA ALA A 66 -12.06 7.39 -5.87
C ALA A 66 -12.90 8.62 -5.53
N VAL A 67 -12.78 9.11 -4.29
CA VAL A 67 -13.54 10.28 -3.82
C VAL A 67 -13.11 11.56 -4.55
N LYS A 68 -11.80 11.78 -4.70
CA LYS A 68 -11.27 13.00 -5.33
C LYS A 68 -11.66 13.12 -6.80
N ASP A 69 -11.58 12.02 -7.54
CA ASP A 69 -11.82 12.00 -8.98
C ASP A 69 -13.31 11.72 -9.31
N GLY A 70 -14.13 11.42 -8.31
CA GLY A 70 -15.57 11.12 -8.49
C GLY A 70 -15.81 9.84 -9.30
N VAL A 71 -14.90 8.87 -9.24
CA VAL A 71 -15.01 7.59 -9.96
C VAL A 71 -15.71 6.53 -9.10
N ASP A 72 -16.05 5.39 -9.71
CA ASP A 72 -16.67 4.26 -9.01
C ASP A 72 -15.78 3.80 -7.85
N PHE A 73 -16.23 4.12 -6.63
CA PHE A 73 -15.52 3.77 -5.40
C PHE A 73 -15.43 2.26 -5.22
N ASP A 74 -16.50 1.54 -5.51
CA ASP A 74 -16.57 0.10 -5.24
C ASP A 74 -15.72 -0.68 -6.23
N GLY A 75 -15.82 -0.31 -7.52
CA GLY A 75 -14.95 -0.85 -8.56
C GLY A 75 -13.47 -0.59 -8.27
N LEU A 76 -13.09 0.65 -7.92
CA LEU A 76 -11.69 0.98 -7.67
C LEU A 76 -11.15 0.30 -6.40
N MET A 77 -11.97 0.14 -5.36
CA MET A 77 -11.56 -0.59 -4.16
C MET A 77 -11.37 -2.08 -4.45
N GLU A 78 -12.22 -2.71 -5.25
CA GLU A 78 -12.06 -4.10 -5.67
C GLU A 78 -10.78 -4.29 -6.49
N GLU A 79 -10.52 -3.40 -7.46
CA GLU A 79 -9.25 -3.36 -8.20
C GLU A 79 -8.04 -3.28 -7.26
N GLY A 80 -8.14 -2.42 -6.24
CA GLY A 80 -7.13 -2.26 -5.20
C GLY A 80 -6.87 -3.55 -4.44
N TYR A 81 -7.92 -4.18 -3.92
CA TYR A 81 -7.81 -5.44 -3.16
C TYR A 81 -7.15 -6.53 -3.99
N GLU A 82 -7.61 -6.72 -5.22
CA GLU A 82 -7.03 -7.71 -6.12
C GLU A 82 -5.56 -7.40 -6.47
N GLY A 83 -5.25 -6.13 -6.76
CA GLY A 83 -3.90 -5.67 -7.08
C GLY A 83 -2.92 -6.00 -5.96
N PHE A 84 -3.29 -5.71 -4.71
CA PHE A 84 -2.46 -6.04 -3.55
C PHE A 84 -2.39 -7.54 -3.28
N CYS A 85 -3.48 -8.31 -3.45
CA CYS A 85 -3.44 -9.78 -3.33
C CYS A 85 -2.43 -10.42 -4.30
N ARG A 86 -2.35 -9.89 -5.53
CA ARG A 86 -1.40 -10.37 -6.56
C ARG A 86 0.04 -9.95 -6.29
N ALA A 87 0.27 -8.88 -5.52
CA ALA A 87 1.61 -8.33 -5.33
C ALA A 87 2.58 -9.32 -4.66
N ARG A 88 2.11 -10.11 -3.69
CA ARG A 88 2.89 -11.19 -3.05
C ARG A 88 1.99 -12.27 -2.43
N PRO A 89 1.57 -13.29 -3.20
CA PRO A 89 0.50 -14.23 -2.83
C PRO A 89 0.73 -15.13 -1.59
N THR A 90 1.93 -15.12 -1.02
CA THR A 90 2.28 -15.91 0.17
C THR A 90 2.41 -15.07 1.45
N ALA A 91 2.23 -13.74 1.37
CA ALA A 91 2.41 -12.86 2.51
C ALA A 91 1.16 -12.83 3.40
N GLY A 92 1.11 -13.63 4.47
CA GLY A 92 -0.07 -13.68 5.36
C GLY A 92 -0.51 -12.32 5.92
N ASN A 93 0.44 -11.44 6.31
CA ASN A 93 0.14 -10.09 6.79
C ASN A 93 -0.46 -9.16 5.72
N LEU A 94 -0.18 -9.42 4.44
CA LEU A 94 -0.79 -8.69 3.32
C LEU A 94 -2.29 -8.96 3.29
N PHE A 95 -2.67 -10.24 3.27
CA PHE A 95 -4.08 -10.65 3.29
C PHE A 95 -4.78 -10.18 4.56
N TRP A 96 -4.14 -10.30 5.73
CA TRP A 96 -4.71 -9.77 6.98
C TRP A 96 -5.02 -8.27 6.90
N ALA A 97 -4.11 -7.48 6.32
CA ALA A 97 -4.30 -6.04 6.16
C ALA A 97 -5.42 -5.72 5.16
N ILE A 98 -5.47 -6.43 4.02
CA ILE A 98 -6.53 -6.30 3.02
C ILE A 98 -7.90 -6.60 3.63
N GLU A 99 -8.04 -7.71 4.34
CA GLU A 99 -9.30 -8.10 4.99
C GLU A 99 -9.73 -7.10 6.08
N ARG A 100 -8.76 -6.54 6.82
CA ARG A 100 -9.04 -5.44 7.76
C ARG A 100 -9.58 -4.20 7.04
N MET A 101 -8.99 -3.83 5.89
CA MET A 101 -9.42 -2.68 5.11
C MET A 101 -10.80 -2.90 4.48
N LYS A 102 -11.09 -4.10 3.95
CA LYS A 102 -12.42 -4.49 3.44
C LYS A 102 -13.50 -4.30 4.50
N LYS A 103 -13.27 -4.82 5.72
CA LYS A 103 -14.20 -4.65 6.85
C LYS A 103 -14.43 -3.19 7.19
N ARG A 104 -13.37 -2.37 7.17
CA ARG A 104 -13.48 -0.93 7.42
C ARG A 104 -14.27 -0.22 6.33
N GLY A 105 -14.02 -0.53 5.06
CA GLY A 105 -14.76 0.03 3.93
C GLY A 105 -16.25 -0.30 3.99
N ALA A 106 -16.60 -1.56 4.29
CA ALA A 106 -17.98 -1.97 4.48
C ALA A 106 -18.68 -1.21 5.62
N ALA A 107 -17.99 -1.03 6.76
CA ALA A 107 -18.52 -0.30 7.92
C ALA A 107 -18.69 1.22 7.71
N LEU A 108 -18.11 1.80 6.64
CA LEU A 108 -18.29 3.21 6.30
C LEU A 108 -19.49 3.45 5.36
N LYS A 109 -20.07 2.39 4.80
CA LYS A 109 -21.23 2.45 3.89
C LYS A 109 -22.58 2.35 4.61
N GLY A 110 -22.59 1.84 5.84
CA GLY A 110 -23.77 1.75 6.71
C GLY A 110 -23.76 2.84 7.76
#